data_AF-A0A931V8N5-F1
#
_entry.id   AF-A0A931V8N5-F1
#
_cell.length_a   1.000
_cell.length_b   1.000
_cell.length_c   1.000
_cell.angle_alpha   90.00
_cell.angle_beta   90.00
_cell.angle_gamma   90.00
#
_symmetry.space_group_name_H-M   'P 1'
#
loop_
_entity.id
_entity.type
_entity.pdbx_description
1 polymer ?
#
loop_
_entity_poly.entity_id
_entity_poly.type
_entity_poly.pdbx_seq_one_letter_code
_entity_poly.pdbx_strand_id
1 'polypeptide(L)'
;MNIPDSKQIRASLVDLFAPARQKERKALWRAIFPVDQDMQIATAPGKRRVNDAPAWEWCEMREFTQQFATIADQFKEDARATARIRMIVYCHIMESDFPQSVIRNLLLLHSGQPEDWTFHGLNKKGQKIVCQQPSQRITEIMRLATPLGLSIGNTLNALWHDTLRHRFSHAFYALTDSFVFSTKNFSPTRRETPMKFAGDPIVTFAELEALYMAALSFVHGFKAEFEMTCEVFRRPIVNP
;
A
#
# COMPACT_ATOMS: atom_id res chain seq x y z
N MET A 1 13.35 13.65 5.54
CA MET A 1 12.53 12.44 5.71
C MET A 1 13.42 11.21 5.53
N ASN A 2 13.27 10.15 6.34
CA ASN A 2 14.06 8.92 6.15
C ASN A 2 13.27 7.94 5.26
N ILE A 3 13.40 8.09 3.95
CA ILE A 3 12.71 7.22 2.97
C ILE A 3 13.46 5.89 2.91
N PRO A 4 12.79 4.74 3.12
CA PRO A 4 13.47 3.46 3.11
C PRO A 4 13.99 3.13 1.71
N ASP A 5 15.19 2.59 1.63
CA ASP A 5 15.77 2.16 0.35
C ASP A 5 15.16 0.82 -0.14
N SER A 6 15.41 0.49 -1.40
CA SER A 6 14.89 -0.75 -2.01
C SER A 6 15.32 -2.03 -1.29
N LYS A 7 16.48 -2.04 -0.62
CA LYS A 7 16.98 -3.20 0.13
C LYS A 7 16.21 -3.37 1.43
N GLN A 8 15.99 -2.28 2.17
CA GLN A 8 15.19 -2.26 3.40
C GLN A 8 13.75 -2.70 3.13
N ILE A 9 13.15 -2.20 2.04
CA ILE A 9 11.78 -2.57 1.63
C ILE A 9 11.69 -4.07 1.28
N ARG A 10 12.65 -4.59 0.51
CA ARG A 10 12.66 -6.02 0.16
C ARG A 10 12.89 -6.90 1.39
N ALA A 11 13.83 -6.52 2.26
CA ALA A 11 14.10 -7.27 3.48
C ALA A 11 12.85 -7.37 4.36
N SER A 12 12.13 -6.28 4.58
CA SER A 12 10.93 -6.29 5.43
C SER A 12 9.79 -7.13 4.86
N LEU A 13 9.66 -7.21 3.53
CA LEU A 13 8.74 -8.12 2.86
C LEU A 13 9.18 -9.58 2.96
N VAL A 14 10.46 -9.89 2.74
CA VAL A 14 11.01 -11.25 2.89
C VAL A 14 10.80 -11.76 4.31
N ASP A 15 11.12 -10.95 5.32
CA ASP A 15 10.98 -11.28 6.74
C ASP A 15 9.52 -11.59 7.11
N LEU A 16 8.56 -10.93 6.45
CA LEU A 16 7.14 -11.21 6.62
C LEU A 16 6.70 -12.50 5.91
N PHE A 17 7.05 -12.65 4.63
CA PHE A 17 6.50 -13.70 3.77
C PHE A 17 7.20 -15.06 3.95
N ALA A 18 8.52 -15.08 4.14
CA ALA A 18 9.28 -16.32 4.20
C ALA A 18 8.87 -17.26 5.35
N PRO A 19 8.65 -16.77 6.60
CA PRO A 19 8.17 -17.63 7.67
C PRO A 19 6.69 -18.01 7.47
N ALA A 20 5.90 -17.19 6.78
CA ALA A 20 4.49 -17.48 6.53
C ALA A 20 4.30 -18.67 5.59
N ARG A 21 5.20 -18.81 4.60
CA ARG A 21 5.24 -19.98 3.70
C ARG A 21 5.46 -21.32 4.42
N GLN A 22 5.96 -21.31 5.64
CA GLN A 22 6.17 -22.51 6.47
C GLN A 22 4.95 -22.84 7.36
N LYS A 23 3.91 -22.01 7.37
CA LYS A 23 2.69 -22.23 8.16
C LYS A 23 1.79 -23.27 7.49
N GLU A 24 0.77 -23.73 8.21
CA GLU A 24 -0.24 -24.64 7.66
C GLU A 24 -0.80 -24.07 6.35
N ARG A 25 -0.74 -24.88 5.28
CA ARG A 25 -1.14 -24.49 3.92
C ARG A 25 -2.53 -23.84 3.87
N LYS A 26 -3.49 -24.37 4.63
CA LYS A 26 -4.86 -23.84 4.68
C LYS A 26 -4.94 -22.46 5.35
N ALA A 27 -4.17 -22.23 6.40
CA ALA A 27 -4.09 -20.94 7.09
C ALA A 27 -3.38 -19.90 6.19
N LEU A 28 -2.30 -20.30 5.51
CA LEU A 28 -1.62 -19.44 4.54
C LEU A 28 -2.55 -19.04 3.38
N TRP A 29 -3.33 -19.98 2.83
CA TRP A 29 -4.29 -19.70 1.76
C TRP A 29 -5.26 -18.59 2.17
N ARG A 30 -5.84 -18.69 3.36
CA ARG A 30 -6.81 -17.72 3.89
C ARG A 30 -6.18 -16.36 4.19
N ALA A 31 -4.89 -16.33 4.50
CA ALA A 31 -4.18 -15.10 4.76
C ALA A 31 -3.89 -14.29 3.49
N ILE A 32 -3.74 -14.96 2.34
CA ILE A 32 -3.40 -14.28 1.07
C ILE A 32 -4.56 -14.20 0.06
N PHE A 33 -5.60 -15.03 0.24
CA PHE A 33 -6.83 -14.97 -0.53
C PHE A 33 -8.04 -14.76 0.39
N PRO A 34 -8.93 -13.80 0.09
CA PRO A 34 -10.16 -13.65 0.84
C PRO A 34 -11.05 -14.88 0.62
N VAL A 35 -11.40 -15.53 1.71
CA VAL A 35 -12.39 -16.59 1.70
C VAL A 35 -13.66 -15.98 2.26
N ASP A 36 -14.59 -15.65 1.36
CA ASP A 36 -15.81 -14.96 1.74
C ASP A 36 -16.72 -15.92 2.52
N GLN A 37 -16.92 -15.63 3.80
CA GLN A 37 -17.84 -16.39 4.66
C GLN A 37 -19.24 -15.76 4.69
N ASP A 38 -19.37 -14.49 4.27
CA ASP A 38 -20.58 -13.68 4.40
C ASP A 38 -21.34 -13.51 3.08
N MET A 39 -20.72 -13.81 1.93
CA MET A 39 -21.46 -13.94 0.68
C MET A 39 -22.50 -15.07 0.79
N GLN A 40 -23.76 -14.68 0.92
CA GLN A 40 -24.96 -15.54 0.97
C GLN A 40 -25.25 -16.28 -0.35
N ILE A 41 -24.21 -16.64 -1.11
CA ILE A 41 -24.34 -17.37 -2.35
C ILE A 41 -24.03 -18.82 -2.03
N ALA A 42 -25.03 -19.69 -2.24
CA ALA A 42 -24.93 -21.11 -1.96
C ALA A 42 -23.69 -21.71 -2.63
N THR A 43 -22.77 -22.24 -1.83
CA THR A 43 -21.64 -23.03 -2.29
C THR A 43 -21.97 -24.50 -2.15
N ALA A 44 -21.41 -25.35 -3.04
CA ALA A 44 -21.58 -26.79 -2.92
C ALA A 44 -21.06 -27.27 -1.55
N PRO A 45 -21.66 -28.30 -0.92
CA PRO A 45 -21.26 -28.77 0.41
C PRO A 45 -19.75 -29.00 0.51
N GLY A 46 -19.13 -28.40 1.53
CA GLY A 46 -17.68 -28.50 1.78
C GLY A 46 -16.79 -27.58 0.93
N LYS A 47 -17.34 -26.80 -0.01
CA LYS A 47 -16.58 -25.78 -0.76
C LYS A 47 -16.78 -24.40 -0.13
N ARG A 48 -15.74 -23.56 -0.17
CA ARG A 48 -15.81 -22.14 0.19
C ARG A 48 -15.55 -21.30 -1.05
N ARG A 49 -16.24 -20.17 -1.19
CA ARG A 49 -16.00 -19.23 -2.29
C ARG A 49 -14.78 -18.39 -1.95
N VAL A 50 -13.89 -18.25 -2.93
CA VAL A 50 -12.80 -17.28 -2.91
C VAL A 50 -13.34 -16.02 -3.56
N ASN A 51 -13.13 -14.87 -2.94
CA ASN A 51 -13.47 -13.59 -3.55
C ASN A 51 -12.34 -13.22 -4.53
N ASP A 52 -12.67 -13.06 -5.81
CA ASP A 52 -11.70 -12.74 -6.85
C ASP A 52 -11.34 -11.26 -6.91
N ALA A 53 -12.04 -10.38 -6.18
CA ALA A 53 -11.81 -8.94 -6.21
C ALA A 53 -10.35 -8.55 -5.92
N PRO A 54 -9.63 -9.20 -4.97
CA PRO A 54 -8.23 -8.87 -4.77
C PRO A 54 -7.30 -9.30 -5.91
N ALA A 55 -7.67 -10.31 -6.70
CA ALA A 55 -6.93 -10.65 -7.91
C ALA A 55 -7.12 -9.56 -8.99
N TRP A 56 -8.32 -8.98 -9.11
CA TRP A 56 -8.57 -7.88 -10.04
C TRP A 56 -7.86 -6.58 -9.62
N GLU A 57 -7.95 -6.20 -8.34
CA GLU A 57 -7.23 -5.02 -7.82
C GLU A 57 -5.71 -5.17 -8.03
N TRP A 58 -5.18 -6.36 -7.81
CA TRP A 58 -3.77 -6.64 -8.06
C TRP A 58 -3.38 -6.52 -9.53
N CYS A 59 -4.18 -7.08 -10.44
CA CYS A 59 -3.96 -6.96 -11.88
C CYS A 59 -4.00 -5.50 -12.33
N GLU A 60 -5.02 -4.75 -11.90
CA GLU A 60 -5.16 -3.32 -12.20
C GLU A 60 -3.94 -2.53 -11.72
N MET A 61 -3.51 -2.70 -10.47
CA MET A 61 -2.35 -1.98 -9.96
C MET A 61 -1.06 -2.30 -10.74
N ARG A 62 -0.88 -3.55 -11.18
CA ARG A 62 0.26 -3.94 -12.00
C ARG A 62 0.23 -3.30 -13.38
N GLU A 63 -0.92 -3.32 -14.03
CA GLU A 63 -1.08 -2.70 -15.34
C GLU A 63 -0.90 -1.19 -15.25
N PHE A 64 -1.52 -0.56 -14.24
CA PHE A 64 -1.38 0.85 -13.94
C PHE A 64 0.09 1.27 -13.77
N THR A 65 0.84 0.58 -12.91
CA THR A 65 2.25 0.92 -12.66
C THR A 65 3.12 0.74 -13.91
N GLN A 66 2.87 -0.28 -14.72
CA GLN A 66 3.59 -0.51 -15.98
C GLN A 66 3.26 0.55 -17.05
N GLN A 67 1.99 0.91 -17.20
CA GLN A 67 1.56 1.93 -18.16
C GLN A 67 2.12 3.30 -17.80
N PHE A 68 2.02 3.70 -16.53
CA PHE A 68 2.53 5.01 -16.09
C PHE A 68 4.06 5.10 -16.06
N ALA A 69 4.79 3.99 -15.95
CA ALA A 69 6.24 3.98 -16.18
C ALA A 69 6.57 4.35 -17.64
N THR A 70 5.78 3.84 -18.59
CA THR A 70 5.93 4.18 -20.03
C THR A 70 5.60 5.66 -20.27
N ILE A 71 4.53 6.16 -19.66
CA ILE A 71 4.15 7.58 -19.76
C ILE A 71 5.23 8.46 -19.11
N ALA A 72 5.78 8.09 -17.96
CA ALA A 72 6.84 8.85 -17.31
C ALA A 72 8.08 9.04 -18.21
N ASP A 73 8.49 8.00 -18.94
CA ASP A 73 9.62 8.08 -19.87
C ASP A 73 9.34 9.02 -21.06
N GLN A 74 8.10 9.08 -21.55
CA GLN A 74 7.70 10.01 -22.62
C GLN A 74 7.83 11.49 -22.21
N PHE A 75 7.69 11.79 -20.92
CA PHE A 75 7.72 13.16 -20.38
C PHE A 75 9.01 13.47 -19.60
N LYS A 76 10.06 12.65 -19.72
CA LYS A 76 11.28 12.77 -18.89
C LYS A 76 11.99 14.12 -18.97
N GLU A 77 11.86 14.83 -20.09
CA GLU A 77 12.45 16.16 -20.29
C GLU A 77 11.60 17.29 -19.67
N ASP A 78 10.32 17.02 -19.36
CA ASP A 78 9.45 17.95 -18.62
C ASP A 78 9.39 17.54 -17.15
N ALA A 79 10.21 18.21 -16.34
CA ALA A 79 10.31 17.96 -14.90
C ALA A 79 8.96 18.08 -14.18
N ARG A 80 8.08 19.00 -14.59
CA ARG A 80 6.78 19.20 -13.96
C ARG A 80 5.79 18.11 -14.37
N ALA A 81 5.76 17.71 -15.63
CA ALA A 81 4.95 16.58 -16.07
C ALA A 81 5.39 15.28 -15.39
N THR A 82 6.70 15.04 -15.34
CA THR A 82 7.31 13.90 -14.62
C THR A 82 6.93 13.90 -13.14
N ALA A 83 7.00 15.06 -12.46
CA ALA A 83 6.57 15.17 -11.07
C ALA A 83 5.08 14.83 -10.89
N ARG A 84 4.18 15.30 -11.76
CA ARG A 84 2.74 14.93 -11.70
C ARG A 84 2.54 13.43 -11.82
N ILE A 85 3.19 12.81 -12.80
CA ILE A 85 3.10 11.36 -13.03
C ILE A 85 3.60 10.59 -11.81
N ARG A 86 4.76 10.97 -11.27
CA ARG A 86 5.32 10.35 -10.05
C ARG A 86 4.38 10.48 -8.85
N MET A 87 3.76 11.64 -8.64
CA MET A 87 2.75 11.85 -7.58
C MET A 87 1.53 10.95 -7.76
N ILE A 88 0.99 10.87 -8.98
CA ILE A 88 -0.15 10.01 -9.33
C ILE A 88 0.16 8.55 -8.97
N VAL A 89 1.30 8.05 -9.44
CA VAL A 89 1.69 6.66 -9.22
C VAL A 89 1.95 6.37 -7.75
N TYR A 90 2.72 7.23 -7.08
CA TYR A 90 3.00 7.09 -5.66
C TYR A 90 1.71 7.04 -4.83
N CYS A 91 0.77 7.97 -5.05
CA CYS A 91 -0.49 7.99 -4.29
C CYS A 91 -1.33 6.75 -4.59
N HIS A 92 -1.44 6.34 -5.86
CA HIS A 92 -2.20 5.14 -6.23
C HIS A 92 -1.66 3.87 -5.54
N ILE A 93 -0.34 3.67 -5.54
CA ILE A 93 0.30 2.54 -4.86
C ILE A 93 0.00 2.56 -3.37
N MET A 94 0.21 3.70 -2.71
CA MET A 94 0.07 3.81 -1.26
C MET A 94 -1.39 3.77 -0.77
N GLU A 95 -2.34 4.07 -1.65
CA GLU A 95 -3.78 3.96 -1.38
C GLU A 95 -4.33 2.57 -1.69
N SER A 96 -3.59 1.70 -2.37
CA SER A 96 -4.05 0.36 -2.74
C SER A 96 -4.30 -0.54 -1.52
N ASP A 97 -5.49 -1.14 -1.49
CA ASP A 97 -5.97 -1.94 -0.36
C ASP A 97 -5.32 -3.32 -0.33
N PHE A 98 -5.25 -3.99 -1.48
CA PHE A 98 -4.85 -5.38 -1.54
C PHE A 98 -3.48 -5.71 -0.90
N PRO A 99 -2.36 -5.03 -1.25
CA PRO A 99 -1.07 -5.33 -0.62
C PRO A 99 -1.10 -5.16 0.89
N GLN A 100 -1.78 -4.13 1.37
CA GLN A 100 -1.92 -3.86 2.81
C GLN A 100 -2.74 -4.95 3.48
N SER A 101 -3.85 -5.39 2.88
CA SER A 101 -4.71 -6.47 3.38
C SER A 101 -3.95 -7.78 3.54
N VAL A 102 -3.17 -8.18 2.53
CA VAL A 102 -2.33 -9.38 2.60
C VAL A 102 -1.28 -9.24 3.71
N ILE A 103 -0.59 -8.10 3.78
CA ILE A 103 0.42 -7.85 4.82
C ILE A 103 -0.20 -7.99 6.23
N ARG A 104 -1.37 -7.37 6.46
CA ARG A 104 -2.08 -7.48 7.74
C ARG A 104 -2.42 -8.94 8.05
N ASN A 105 -2.99 -9.67 7.11
CA ASN A 105 -3.38 -11.06 7.34
C ASN A 105 -2.20 -12.00 7.58
N LEU A 106 -1.04 -11.75 6.94
CA LEU A 106 0.19 -12.47 7.25
C LEU A 106 0.68 -12.18 8.68
N LEU A 107 0.53 -10.95 9.17
CA LEU A 107 0.84 -10.62 10.57
C LEU A 107 -0.11 -11.32 11.56
N LEU A 108 -1.41 -11.38 11.23
CA LEU A 108 -2.38 -12.15 12.01
C LEU A 108 -2.00 -13.63 12.07
N LEU A 109 -1.67 -14.22 10.91
CA LEU A 109 -1.18 -15.59 10.80
C LEU A 109 0.07 -15.84 11.67
N HIS A 110 1.02 -14.92 11.69
CA HIS A 110 2.22 -15.02 12.53
C HIS A 110 1.91 -15.01 14.02
N SER A 111 0.92 -14.21 14.43
CA SER A 111 0.45 -14.12 15.81
C SER A 111 -0.55 -15.20 16.22
N GLY A 112 -0.86 -16.15 15.33
CA GLY A 112 -1.83 -17.22 15.59
C GLY A 112 -3.28 -16.74 15.65
N GLN A 113 -3.56 -15.54 15.14
CA GLN A 113 -4.89 -14.98 15.04
C GLN A 113 -5.55 -15.38 13.71
N PRO A 114 -6.89 -15.53 13.67
CA PRO A 114 -7.60 -15.80 12.42
C PRO A 114 -7.42 -14.67 11.41
N GLU A 115 -7.53 -14.99 10.13
CA GLU A 115 -7.57 -13.99 9.07
C GLU A 115 -8.78 -13.07 9.23
N ASP A 116 -8.62 -11.83 8.78
CA ASP A 116 -9.67 -10.83 8.78
C ASP A 116 -9.39 -9.87 7.63
N TRP A 117 -10.26 -9.87 6.62
CA TRP A 117 -10.09 -9.01 5.45
C TRP A 117 -10.69 -7.61 5.65
N THR A 118 -11.27 -7.35 6.82
CA THR A 118 -11.67 -6.01 7.23
C THR A 118 -10.60 -5.41 8.13
N PHE A 119 -10.08 -4.23 7.78
CA PHE A 119 -9.19 -3.53 8.69
C PHE A 119 -9.97 -3.00 9.88
N HIS A 120 -9.76 -3.62 11.02
CA HIS A 120 -10.23 -3.11 12.30
C HIS A 120 -9.10 -2.48 13.08
N GLY A 121 -9.34 -1.28 13.59
CA GLY A 121 -8.45 -0.59 14.51
C GLY A 121 -9.23 -0.13 15.75
N LEU A 122 -8.53 0.54 16.65
CA LEU A 122 -9.13 1.19 17.81
C LEU A 122 -9.10 2.70 17.62
N ASN A 123 -10.23 3.37 17.87
CA ASN A 123 -10.25 4.83 17.94
C ASN A 123 -9.58 5.33 19.24
N LYS A 124 -9.45 6.66 19.40
CA LYS A 124 -8.89 7.27 20.62
C LYS A 124 -9.61 6.89 21.93
N LYS A 125 -10.84 6.35 21.83
CA LYS A 125 -11.66 5.90 22.96
C LYS A 125 -11.59 4.37 23.16
N GLY A 126 -10.72 3.66 22.44
CA GLY A 126 -10.58 2.21 22.52
C GLY A 126 -11.71 1.42 21.86
N GLN A 127 -12.59 2.07 21.06
CA GLN A 127 -13.67 1.36 20.37
C GLN A 127 -13.18 0.81 19.04
N LYS A 128 -13.62 -0.41 18.71
CA LYS A 128 -13.37 -1.05 17.41
C LYS A 128 -14.02 -0.23 16.30
N ILE A 129 -13.22 0.20 15.33
CA ILE A 129 -13.68 0.91 14.13
C ILE A 129 -13.16 0.19 12.89
N VAL A 130 -13.84 0.38 11.76
CA VAL A 130 -13.30 0.00 10.45
C VAL A 130 -12.35 1.09 10.00
N CYS A 131 -11.10 0.73 9.71
CA CYS A 131 -10.12 1.65 9.15
C CYS A 131 -10.40 1.83 7.65
N GLN A 132 -10.84 3.02 7.28
CA GLN A 132 -11.15 3.36 5.89
C GLN A 132 -10.01 4.14 5.22
N GLN A 133 -9.13 4.75 6.00
CA GLN A 133 -8.06 5.60 5.48
C GLN A 133 -6.73 4.84 5.47
N PRO A 134 -5.87 5.03 4.43
CA PRO A 134 -4.56 4.37 4.36
C PRO A 134 -3.70 4.58 5.61
N SER A 135 -3.70 5.79 6.18
CA SER A 135 -2.97 6.10 7.42
C SER A 135 -3.42 5.25 8.61
N GLN A 136 -4.73 4.95 8.71
CA GLN A 136 -5.26 4.08 9.75
C GLN A 136 -4.83 2.62 9.53
N ARG A 137 -4.85 2.15 8.27
CA ARG A 137 -4.40 0.80 7.91
C ARG A 137 -2.91 0.58 8.17
N ILE A 138 -2.08 1.55 7.79
CA ILE A 138 -0.64 1.53 8.05
C ILE A 138 -0.35 1.55 9.55
N THR A 139 -1.08 2.35 10.33
CA THR A 139 -0.97 2.36 11.80
C THR A 139 -1.31 0.99 12.39
N GLU A 140 -2.36 0.33 11.90
CA GLU A 140 -2.74 -1.01 12.34
C GLU A 140 -1.70 -2.07 11.97
N ILE A 141 -1.14 -2.02 10.75
CA ILE A 141 -0.03 -2.90 10.34
C ILE A 141 1.17 -2.72 11.26
N MET A 142 1.53 -1.47 11.58
CA MET A 142 2.62 -1.17 12.51
C MET A 142 2.36 -1.70 13.93
N ARG A 143 1.13 -1.56 14.43
CA ARG A 143 0.72 -2.13 15.72
C ARG A 143 0.87 -3.65 15.76
N LEU A 144 0.50 -4.35 14.67
CA LEU A 144 0.61 -5.81 14.56
C LEU A 144 2.06 -6.28 14.37
N ALA A 145 2.87 -5.55 13.61
CA ALA A 145 4.26 -5.91 13.31
C ALA A 145 5.21 -5.71 14.50
N THR A 146 4.95 -4.70 15.34
CA THR A 146 5.81 -4.35 16.48
C THR A 146 6.08 -5.49 17.46
N PRO A 147 5.06 -6.18 18.03
CA PRO A 147 5.29 -7.31 18.95
C PRO A 147 5.91 -8.54 18.28
N LEU A 148 5.88 -8.62 16.94
CA LEU A 148 6.52 -9.70 16.17
C LEU A 148 7.97 -9.36 15.80
N GLY A 149 8.47 -8.17 16.12
CA GLY A 149 9.81 -7.71 15.73
C GLY A 149 9.98 -7.51 14.22
N LEU A 150 8.89 -7.39 13.46
CA LEU A 150 8.92 -7.26 12.01
C LEU A 150 8.97 -5.79 11.59
N SER A 151 9.83 -5.46 10.63
CA SER A 151 10.08 -4.08 10.21
C SER A 151 9.05 -3.52 9.22
N ILE A 152 8.21 -4.36 8.62
CA ILE A 152 7.27 -3.97 7.54
C ILE A 152 6.35 -2.80 7.92
N GLY A 153 5.89 -2.74 9.17
CA GLY A 153 5.07 -1.65 9.67
C GLY A 153 5.80 -0.31 9.68
N ASN A 154 7.06 -0.30 10.16
CA ASN A 154 7.90 0.90 10.14
C ASN A 154 8.27 1.29 8.71
N THR A 155 8.54 0.32 7.82
CA THR A 155 8.79 0.56 6.39
C THR A 155 7.60 1.27 5.73
N LEU A 156 6.38 0.75 5.90
CA LEU A 156 5.18 1.36 5.32
C LEU A 156 4.89 2.75 5.90
N ASN A 157 5.07 2.92 7.20
CA ASN A 157 4.88 4.21 7.86
C ASN A 157 5.89 5.26 7.37
N ALA A 158 7.15 4.89 7.18
CA ALA A 158 8.18 5.77 6.63
C ALA A 158 7.94 6.12 5.15
N LEU A 159 7.32 5.22 4.40
CA LEU A 159 6.94 5.43 3.01
C LEU A 159 5.68 6.31 2.86
N TRP A 160 4.81 6.37 3.88
CA TRP A 160 3.58 7.14 3.85
C TRP A 160 3.79 8.63 4.13
N HIS A 161 3.66 9.44 3.08
CA HIS A 161 3.66 10.89 3.14
C HIS A 161 2.22 11.46 3.17
N ASP A 162 1.63 11.55 4.36
CA ASP A 162 0.23 11.99 4.58
C ASP A 162 -0.09 13.34 3.92
N THR A 163 0.76 14.35 4.13
CA THR A 163 0.55 15.69 3.57
C THR A 163 0.55 15.70 2.05
N LEU A 164 1.49 15.00 1.40
CA LEU A 164 1.56 14.91 -0.06
C LEU A 164 0.29 14.28 -0.62
N ARG A 165 -0.13 13.13 -0.06
CA ARG A 165 -1.37 12.46 -0.48
C ARG A 165 -2.59 13.33 -0.28
N HIS A 166 -2.75 13.94 0.90
CA HIS A 166 -3.91 14.77 1.21
C HIS A 166 -4.01 15.98 0.28
N ARG A 167 -2.88 16.61 -0.05
CA ARG A 167 -2.88 17.75 -0.99
C ARG A 167 -3.15 17.31 -2.43
N PHE A 168 -2.63 16.15 -2.83
CA PHE A 168 -2.92 15.56 -4.14
C PHE A 168 -4.41 15.22 -4.30
N SER A 169 -5.02 14.52 -3.34
CA SER A 169 -6.42 14.06 -3.41
C SER A 169 -7.44 15.19 -3.49
N HIS A 170 -7.09 16.40 -3.04
CA HIS A 170 -7.94 17.58 -3.09
C HIS A 170 -7.52 18.60 -4.16
N ALA A 171 -6.54 18.26 -5.02
CA ALA A 171 -5.95 19.20 -5.97
C ALA A 171 -5.45 20.52 -5.33
N PHE A 172 -5.02 20.45 -4.07
CA PHE A 172 -4.52 21.59 -3.30
C PHE A 172 -3.00 21.71 -3.35
N TYR A 173 -2.44 21.62 -4.56
CA TYR A 173 -1.00 21.72 -4.79
C TYR A 173 -0.67 22.53 -6.05
N ALA A 174 0.54 23.07 -6.08
CA ALA A 174 1.14 23.71 -7.24
C ALA A 174 2.58 23.22 -7.41
N LEU A 175 3.05 23.18 -8.66
CA LEU A 175 4.43 22.80 -8.99
C LEU A 175 5.23 24.03 -9.39
N THR A 176 6.44 24.13 -8.85
CA THR A 176 7.47 25.07 -9.35
C THR A 176 8.48 24.30 -10.21
N ASP A 177 9.71 24.79 -10.34
CA ASP A 177 10.75 24.11 -11.11
C ASP A 177 11.39 22.94 -10.35
N SER A 178 11.24 22.87 -9.03
CA SER A 178 11.89 21.83 -8.21
C SER A 178 11.10 21.40 -6.99
N PHE A 179 9.90 21.92 -6.77
CA PHE A 179 9.14 21.69 -5.55
C PHE A 179 7.65 21.51 -5.81
N VAL A 180 7.01 20.78 -4.90
CA VAL A 180 5.57 20.68 -4.74
C VAL A 180 5.16 21.56 -3.56
N PHE A 181 4.29 22.54 -3.78
CA PHE A 181 3.77 23.41 -2.72
C PHE A 181 2.31 23.13 -2.44
N SER A 182 1.90 23.34 -1.17
CA SER A 182 0.49 23.37 -0.80
C SER A 182 -0.11 24.71 -1.21
N THR A 183 -1.27 24.66 -1.87
CA THR A 183 -2.05 25.88 -2.14
C THR A 183 -2.90 26.29 -0.92
N LYS A 184 -2.83 25.57 0.21
CA LYS A 184 -3.56 25.84 1.46
C LYS A 184 -5.08 26.02 1.26
N ASN A 185 -5.68 25.26 0.34
CA ASN A 185 -7.10 25.34 -0.03
C ASN A 185 -7.48 26.67 -0.70
N PHE A 186 -6.49 27.37 -1.29
CA PHE A 186 -6.77 28.53 -2.13
C PHE A 186 -7.70 28.10 -3.26
N SER A 187 -8.89 28.68 -3.26
CA SER A 187 -9.91 28.43 -4.26
C SER A 187 -10.13 29.72 -5.04
N PRO A 188 -10.25 29.66 -6.38
CA PRO A 188 -10.65 30.82 -7.16
C PRO A 188 -12.04 31.36 -6.75
N THR A 189 -12.84 30.55 -6.03
CA THR A 189 -14.15 30.97 -5.49
C THR A 189 -14.07 31.61 -4.10
N ARG A 190 -12.92 31.56 -3.42
CA ARG A 190 -12.71 32.25 -2.13
C ARG A 190 -11.99 33.57 -2.41
N ARG A 191 -12.59 34.69 -2.01
CA ARG A 191 -12.04 36.05 -2.14
C ARG A 191 -10.94 36.32 -1.11
N GLU A 192 -9.98 35.41 -0.99
CA GLU A 192 -8.82 35.59 -0.13
C GLU A 192 -7.71 36.29 -0.92
N THR A 193 -6.95 37.16 -0.26
CA THR A 193 -5.80 37.86 -0.87
C THR A 193 -4.86 36.81 -1.48
N PRO A 194 -4.38 36.99 -2.72
CA PRO A 194 -3.45 36.04 -3.33
C PRO A 194 -2.25 35.86 -2.39
N MET A 195 -2.16 34.69 -1.76
CA MET A 195 -0.97 34.33 -1.01
C MET A 195 0.16 34.23 -2.04
N LYS A 196 1.23 35.03 -1.85
CA LYS A 196 2.55 34.60 -2.34
C LYS A 196 2.76 33.17 -1.84
N PHE A 197 3.38 32.28 -2.63
CA PHE A 197 3.73 30.90 -2.22
C PHE A 197 4.66 30.91 -0.97
N ALA A 198 4.13 31.32 0.17
CA ALA A 198 4.83 31.66 1.41
C ALA A 198 4.54 30.57 2.45
N GLY A 199 4.76 29.32 2.04
CA GLY A 199 4.75 28.17 2.92
C GLY A 199 5.91 27.26 2.55
N ASP A 200 6.33 26.43 3.50
CA ASP A 200 7.36 25.44 3.24
C ASP A 200 6.90 24.48 2.12
N PRO A 201 7.82 24.06 1.23
CA PRO A 201 7.51 23.05 0.23
C PRO A 201 7.02 21.77 0.92
N ILE A 202 6.07 21.08 0.31
CA ILE A 202 5.63 19.76 0.76
C ILE A 202 6.79 18.78 0.59
N VAL A 203 7.35 18.74 -0.62
CA VAL A 203 8.51 17.94 -1.02
C VAL A 203 9.24 18.64 -2.16
N THR A 204 10.54 18.39 -2.28
CA THR A 204 11.32 18.61 -3.50
C THR A 204 10.99 17.55 -4.56
N PHE A 205 11.33 17.81 -5.83
CA PHE A 205 11.20 16.80 -6.90
C PHE A 205 12.11 15.59 -6.66
N ALA A 206 13.28 15.78 -6.04
CA ALA A 206 14.18 14.68 -5.66
C ALA A 206 13.58 13.81 -4.54
N GLU A 207 12.96 14.40 -3.52
CA GLU A 207 12.25 13.65 -2.48
C GLU A 207 11.03 12.92 -3.05
N LEU A 208 10.28 13.55 -3.95
CA LEU A 208 9.19 12.91 -4.66
C LEU A 208 9.66 11.71 -5.50
N GLU A 209 10.80 11.84 -6.18
CA GLU A 209 11.42 10.75 -6.90
C GLU A 209 11.81 9.59 -5.98
N ALA A 210 12.40 9.89 -4.83
CA ALA A 210 12.74 8.88 -3.83
C ALA A 210 11.49 8.15 -3.30
N LEU A 211 10.41 8.88 -3.00
CA LEU A 211 9.12 8.29 -2.60
C LEU A 211 8.53 7.40 -3.69
N TYR A 212 8.54 7.88 -4.94
CA TYR A 212 8.07 7.12 -6.10
C TYR A 212 8.87 5.83 -6.30
N MET A 213 10.20 5.91 -6.27
CA MET A 213 11.08 4.74 -6.44
C MET A 213 10.93 3.74 -5.29
N ALA A 214 10.74 4.22 -4.06
CA ALA A 214 10.45 3.38 -2.90
C ALA A 214 9.08 2.69 -3.02
N ALA A 215 8.04 3.40 -3.46
CA ALA A 215 6.72 2.82 -3.71
C ALA A 215 6.74 1.75 -4.83
N LEU A 216 7.46 1.99 -5.93
CA LEU A 216 7.68 0.97 -6.95
C LEU A 216 8.45 -0.24 -6.40
N SER A 217 9.47 0.00 -5.58
CA SER A 217 10.23 -1.08 -4.92
C SER A 217 9.34 -1.92 -4.01
N PHE A 218 8.38 -1.30 -3.32
CA PHE A 218 7.37 -1.99 -2.53
C PHE A 218 6.47 -2.87 -3.39
N VAL A 219 5.90 -2.35 -4.48
CA VAL A 219 5.03 -3.14 -5.38
C VAL A 219 5.80 -4.30 -6.02
N HIS A 220 7.02 -4.07 -6.51
CA HIS A 220 7.84 -5.12 -7.11
C HIS A 220 8.27 -6.18 -6.09
N GLY A 221 8.66 -5.76 -4.88
CA GLY A 221 9.00 -6.68 -3.80
C GLY A 221 7.79 -7.51 -3.39
N PHE A 222 6.63 -6.87 -3.18
CA PHE A 222 5.39 -7.53 -2.81
C PHE A 222 4.97 -8.52 -3.89
N LYS A 223 5.04 -8.15 -5.17
CA LYS A 223 4.77 -9.04 -6.31
C LYS A 223 5.59 -10.32 -6.21
N ALA A 224 6.91 -10.18 -6.06
CA ALA A 224 7.82 -11.31 -6.03
C ALA A 224 7.50 -12.27 -4.87
N GLU A 225 7.28 -11.72 -3.66
CA GLU A 225 6.95 -12.52 -2.49
C GLU A 225 5.56 -13.17 -2.57
N PHE A 226 4.58 -12.43 -3.11
CA PHE A 226 3.22 -12.92 -3.31
C PHE A 226 3.21 -14.08 -4.33
N GLU A 227 3.85 -13.92 -5.48
CA GLU A 227 3.95 -14.96 -6.51
C GLU A 227 4.67 -16.21 -5.98
N MET A 228 5.80 -16.03 -5.28
CA MET A 228 6.53 -17.13 -4.65
C MET A 228 5.67 -17.89 -3.62
N THR A 229 4.80 -17.18 -2.91
CA THR A 229 3.86 -17.77 -1.95
C THR A 229 2.74 -18.51 -2.70
N CYS A 230 2.26 -17.99 -3.82
CA CYS A 230 1.30 -18.67 -4.68
C CYS A 230 1.83 -20.00 -5.24
N GLU A 231 3.14 -20.11 -5.54
CA GLU A 231 3.76 -21.36 -6.00
C GLU A 231 3.66 -22.51 -4.98
N VAL A 232 3.58 -22.20 -3.68
CA VAL A 232 3.36 -23.21 -2.64
C VAL A 232 2.08 -24.01 -2.93
N PHE A 233 1.05 -23.35 -3.48
CA PHE A 233 -0.24 -23.99 -3.76
C PHE A 233 -0.28 -24.77 -5.07
N ARG A 234 0.67 -24.55 -5.99
CA ARG A 234 0.72 -25.31 -7.25
C ARG A 234 1.37 -26.68 -7.09
N ARG A 235 2.14 -26.89 -6.02
CA ARG A 235 2.77 -28.18 -5.73
C ARG A 235 1.72 -29.20 -5.28
N PRO A 236 1.74 -30.43 -5.83
CA PRO A 236 0.84 -31.51 -5.38
C PRO A 236 1.08 -31.83 -3.90
N ILE A 237 0.01 -32.18 -3.19
CA ILE A 237 0.10 -32.63 -1.80
C ILE A 237 0.70 -34.03 -1.84
N VAL A 238 1.98 -34.15 -1.50
CA VAL A 238 2.61 -35.44 -1.24
C VAL A 238 2.18 -35.84 0.16
N ASN A 239 1.17 -36.71 0.27
CA ASN A 239 0.82 -37.31 1.55
C ASN A 239 2.00 -38.20 1.98
N PRO A 240 2.56 -38.01 3.19
CA PRO A 240 3.53 -38.94 3.76
C PRO A 240 2.90 -40.31 4.04
#